data_AF-M0ZU68-F1
#
_entry.id   AF-M0ZU68-F1
#
_cell.length_a   1.000
_cell.length_b   1.000
_cell.length_c   1.000
_cell.angle_alpha   90.00
_cell.angle_beta   90.00
_cell.angle_gamma   90.00
#
_symmetry.space_group_name_H-M   'P 1'
#
loop_
_entity.id
_entity.type
_entity.pdbx_description
1 polymer ?
#
loop_
_entity_poly.entity_id
_entity_poly.type
_entity_poly.pdbx_seq_one_letter_code
_entity_poly.pdbx_strand_id
1 'polypeptide(L)'
;MLNLKLSHNPLIQYRPIRTSDLEVLEKIHGDLFPIRYESEFFQNVVNGRDIVSWGAVDRNRPNEQSDELIGFVTARTVLAKDSDIEEFLRYDSSRSEQTLIYILTLGVADSYRNLGIASSLIREVIKYASNIPICRAVYLHVISYNNPAIYLYKKMSFQCVRRLSAFYFINGQHYDAYLFIYYVNGGRSPCSPLELIKLIVTGAKSGFRMVAAKLWRKEDRKPSKWSKCKESGSLLPTKHNKRMPTEGALSQFV
;
A
#
# COMPACT_ATOMS: atom_id res chain seq x y z
N MET A 1 -46.31 -18.37 21.90
CA MET A 1 -44.89 -18.27 22.31
C MET A 1 -44.22 -17.24 21.44
N LEU A 2 -44.03 -16.02 21.95
CA LEU A 2 -43.34 -14.95 21.22
C LEU A 2 -41.85 -15.26 21.23
N ASN A 3 -41.30 -15.49 20.04
CA ASN A 3 -39.87 -15.70 19.83
C ASN A 3 -39.16 -14.35 20.00
N LEU A 4 -38.85 -13.98 21.25
CA LEU A 4 -38.01 -12.83 21.58
C LEU A 4 -36.59 -13.14 21.11
N LYS A 5 -36.32 -12.97 19.81
CA LYS A 5 -34.98 -12.58 19.38
C LYS A 5 -34.76 -11.20 19.98
N LEU A 6 -34.22 -11.15 21.20
CA LEU A 6 -33.60 -9.95 21.73
C LEU A 6 -32.66 -9.45 20.63
N SER A 7 -32.99 -8.31 20.04
CA SER A 7 -32.16 -7.66 19.04
C SER A 7 -30.87 -7.28 19.74
N HIS A 8 -29.87 -8.17 19.69
CA HIS A 8 -28.55 -7.88 20.22
C HIS A 8 -28.02 -6.67 19.45
N ASN A 9 -27.95 -5.53 20.13
CA ASN A 9 -27.43 -4.29 19.58
C ASN A 9 -25.95 -4.21 19.98
N PRO A 10 -25.02 -4.55 19.08
CA PRO A 10 -23.62 -4.64 19.45
C PRO A 10 -23.04 -3.25 19.71
N LEU A 11 -22.28 -3.10 20.80
CA LEU A 11 -21.54 -1.88 21.13
C LEU A 11 -20.06 -2.12 20.80
N ILE A 12 -19.69 -1.76 19.58
CA ILE A 12 -18.34 -2.04 19.08
C ILE A 12 -17.35 -1.00 19.58
N GLN A 13 -16.31 -1.47 20.27
CA GLN A 13 -15.16 -0.67 20.66
C GLN A 13 -13.89 -1.20 19.98
N TYR A 14 -12.97 -0.30 19.65
CA TYR A 14 -11.67 -0.63 19.07
C TYR A 14 -10.58 -0.34 20.08
N ARG A 15 -9.60 -1.25 20.21
CA ARG A 15 -8.45 -1.12 21.11
C ARG A 15 -7.23 -1.81 20.51
N PRO A 16 -5.99 -1.49 20.95
CA PRO A 16 -4.84 -2.31 20.63
C PRO A 16 -5.02 -3.77 21.09
N ILE A 17 -4.43 -4.70 20.35
CA ILE A 17 -4.35 -6.11 20.77
C ILE A 17 -3.35 -6.22 21.92
N ARG A 18 -3.63 -7.12 22.87
CA ARG A 18 -2.87 -7.33 24.11
C ARG A 18 -2.43 -8.78 24.24
N THR A 19 -1.52 -9.06 25.17
CA THR A 19 -1.06 -10.41 25.51
C THR A 19 -2.20 -11.36 25.91
N SER A 20 -3.25 -10.85 26.57
CA SER A 20 -4.44 -11.62 26.93
C SER A 20 -5.28 -12.10 25.73
N ASP A 21 -5.07 -11.52 24.55
CA ASP A 21 -5.86 -11.85 23.36
C ASP A 21 -5.28 -13.03 22.56
N LEU A 22 -4.13 -13.59 22.97
CA LEU A 22 -3.36 -14.56 22.18
C LEU A 22 -4.20 -15.76 21.71
N GLU A 23 -4.84 -16.47 22.65
CA GLU A 23 -5.62 -17.67 22.33
C GLU A 23 -6.80 -17.36 21.41
N VAL A 24 -7.49 -16.24 21.67
CA VAL A 24 -8.64 -15.80 20.87
C VAL A 24 -8.18 -15.40 19.47
N LEU A 25 -7.04 -14.73 19.36
CA LEU A 25 -6.44 -14.30 18.10
C LEU A 25 -6.05 -15.50 17.24
N GLU A 26 -5.40 -16.51 17.81
CA GLU A 26 -5.05 -17.75 17.12
C GLU A 26 -6.29 -18.48 16.63
N LYS A 27 -7.30 -18.61 17.50
CA LYS A 27 -8.58 -19.27 17.19
C LYS A 27 -9.29 -18.57 16.03
N ILE A 28 -9.50 -17.25 16.12
CA ILE A 28 -10.21 -16.51 15.08
C ILE A 28 -9.43 -16.51 13.75
N HIS A 29 -8.09 -16.56 13.76
CA HIS A 29 -7.32 -16.76 12.53
C HIS A 29 -7.56 -18.13 11.92
N GLY A 30 -7.55 -19.19 12.74
CA GLY A 30 -7.82 -20.55 12.29
C GLY A 30 -9.22 -20.75 11.71
N ASP A 31 -10.20 -20.00 12.21
CA ASP A 31 -11.58 -20.04 11.72
C ASP A 31 -11.76 -19.24 10.41
N LEU A 32 -11.03 -18.13 10.25
CA LEU A 32 -11.25 -17.18 9.14
C LEU A 32 -10.33 -17.40 7.93
N PHE A 33 -9.11 -17.91 8.13
CA PHE A 33 -8.09 -17.99 7.08
C PHE A 33 -7.74 -19.44 6.75
N PRO A 34 -7.61 -19.80 5.47
CA PRO A 34 -7.18 -21.13 5.05
C PRO A 34 -5.67 -21.35 5.22
N ILE A 35 -4.92 -20.29 5.57
CA ILE A 35 -3.46 -20.33 5.75
C ILE A 35 -3.15 -20.39 7.25
N ARG A 36 -2.21 -21.26 7.61
CA ARG A 36 -1.70 -21.36 8.99
C ARG A 36 -0.53 -20.41 9.16
N TYR A 37 -0.55 -19.69 10.27
CA TYR A 37 0.54 -18.83 10.71
C TYR A 37 1.27 -19.52 11.85
N GLU A 38 2.59 -19.31 11.92
CA GLU A 38 3.42 -19.82 13.01
C GLU A 38 3.08 -19.13 14.33
N SER A 39 3.24 -19.83 15.46
CA SER A 39 3.00 -19.26 16.80
C SER A 39 3.81 -17.99 17.06
N GLU A 40 5.01 -17.87 16.48
CA GLU A 40 5.85 -16.67 16.57
C GLU A 40 5.16 -15.42 16.01
N PHE A 41 4.39 -15.54 14.92
CA PHE A 41 3.62 -14.42 14.37
C PHE A 41 2.65 -13.86 15.41
N PHE A 42 1.88 -14.72 16.07
CA PHE A 42 0.91 -14.31 17.08
C PHE A 42 1.59 -13.71 18.31
N GLN A 43 2.71 -14.28 18.74
CA GLN A 43 3.53 -13.72 19.81
C GLN A 43 4.01 -12.30 19.46
N ASN A 44 4.47 -12.07 18.23
CA ASN A 44 4.89 -10.75 17.79
C ASN A 44 3.72 -9.75 17.75
N VAL A 45 2.53 -10.18 17.33
CA VAL A 45 1.32 -9.34 17.32
C VAL A 45 0.93 -8.89 18.73
N VAL A 46 0.84 -9.81 19.69
CA VAL A 46 0.33 -9.50 21.04
C VAL A 46 1.35 -8.75 21.92
N ASN A 47 2.65 -8.90 21.61
CA ASN A 47 3.73 -8.18 22.28
C ASN A 47 4.11 -6.87 21.57
N GLY A 48 3.50 -6.55 20.42
CA GLY A 48 3.80 -5.34 19.65
C GLY A 48 5.21 -5.29 19.06
N ARG A 49 5.80 -6.45 18.73
CA ARG A 49 7.14 -6.55 18.14
C ARG A 49 7.04 -6.46 16.62
N ASP A 50 7.47 -5.34 16.05
CA ASP A 50 7.45 -5.01 14.62
C ASP A 50 6.07 -5.04 13.93
N ILE A 51 5.02 -5.41 14.68
CA ILE A 51 3.63 -5.48 14.24
C ILE A 51 2.81 -4.54 15.11
N VAL A 52 2.10 -3.63 14.45
CA VAL A 52 1.02 -2.83 15.05
C VAL A 52 -0.31 -3.50 14.79
N SER A 53 -1.22 -3.43 15.76
CA SER A 53 -2.45 -4.19 15.70
C SER A 53 -3.60 -3.55 16.47
N TRP A 54 -4.80 -3.70 15.94
CA TRP A 54 -6.05 -3.26 16.57
C TRP A 54 -7.07 -4.39 16.55
N GLY A 55 -7.77 -4.55 17.66
CA GLY A 55 -8.90 -5.45 17.83
C GLY A 55 -10.22 -4.68 17.95
N ALA A 56 -11.30 -5.32 17.51
CA ALA A 56 -12.67 -4.91 17.79
C ALA A 56 -13.26 -5.84 18.84
N VAL A 57 -13.99 -5.29 19.80
CA VAL A 57 -14.71 -6.03 20.86
C VAL A 57 -16.16 -5.55 20.93
N ASP A 58 -17.06 -6.41 21.38
CA ASP A 58 -18.47 -6.05 21.60
C ASP A 58 -18.78 -5.98 23.10
N ARG A 59 -18.93 -4.76 23.60
CA ARG A 59 -19.15 -4.49 25.02
C ARG A 59 -20.51 -4.95 25.54
N ASN A 60 -21.46 -5.21 24.65
CA ASN A 60 -22.80 -5.67 25.02
C ASN A 60 -22.91 -7.20 25.07
N ARG A 61 -21.82 -7.96 24.83
CA ARG A 61 -21.86 -9.42 24.96
C ARG A 61 -22.13 -9.84 26.41
N PRO A 62 -23.04 -10.82 26.63
CA PRO A 62 -23.24 -11.41 27.96
C PRO A 62 -22.02 -12.26 28.39
N ASN A 63 -21.90 -12.54 29.69
CA ASN A 63 -20.99 -13.53 30.29
C ASN A 63 -19.48 -13.27 30.14
N GLU A 64 -18.99 -12.09 30.54
CA GLU A 64 -17.54 -11.74 30.58
C GLU A 64 -16.81 -11.76 29.22
N GLN A 65 -17.48 -12.13 28.13
CA GLN A 65 -16.96 -12.09 26.75
C GLN A 65 -16.98 -10.68 26.15
N SER A 66 -17.28 -9.65 26.95
CA SER A 66 -17.40 -8.26 26.50
C SER A 66 -16.06 -7.63 26.10
N ASP A 67 -14.93 -8.27 26.40
CA ASP A 67 -13.59 -7.88 25.93
C ASP A 67 -12.96 -8.88 24.96
N GLU A 68 -13.67 -9.93 24.54
CA GLU A 68 -13.19 -10.91 23.56
C GLU A 68 -13.16 -10.31 22.14
N LEU A 69 -12.10 -10.60 21.39
CA LEU A 69 -11.95 -10.13 20.02
C LEU A 69 -13.02 -10.70 19.10
N ILE A 70 -13.69 -9.81 18.38
CA ILE A 70 -14.68 -10.14 17.33
C ILE A 70 -14.18 -9.77 15.92
N GLY A 71 -13.04 -9.09 15.86
CA GLY A 71 -12.37 -8.68 14.65
C GLY A 71 -11.02 -8.08 14.98
N PHE A 72 -10.13 -8.03 13.99
CA PHE A 72 -8.77 -7.59 14.18
C PHE A 72 -8.16 -7.13 12.87
N VAL A 73 -7.13 -6.29 12.98
CA VAL A 73 -6.20 -5.99 11.90
C VAL A 73 -4.79 -5.98 12.45
N THR A 74 -3.86 -6.56 11.70
CA THR A 74 -2.42 -6.53 11.99
C THR A 74 -1.69 -5.91 10.80
N ALA A 75 -0.67 -5.11 11.08
CA ALA A 75 0.11 -4.45 10.06
C ALA A 75 1.56 -4.25 10.51
N ARG A 76 2.49 -4.20 9.56
CA ARG A 76 3.90 -3.93 9.83
C ARG A 76 4.39 -2.72 9.04
N THR A 77 5.38 -2.03 9.60
CA THR A 77 6.11 -0.98 8.86
C THR A 77 7.18 -1.65 8.01
N VAL A 78 7.28 -1.26 6.74
CA VAL A 78 8.26 -1.77 5.77
C VAL A 78 8.99 -0.58 5.16
N LEU A 79 10.30 -0.68 4.97
CA LEU A 79 11.05 0.31 4.18
C LEU A 79 10.64 0.18 2.71
N ALA A 80 10.40 1.30 2.03
CA ALA A 80 9.94 1.30 0.65
C ALA A 80 10.89 0.54 -0.30
N LYS A 81 12.20 0.70 -0.10
CA LYS A 81 13.28 0.02 -0.85
C LYS A 81 13.30 -1.51 -0.68
N ASP A 82 12.76 -2.02 0.44
CA ASP A 82 12.71 -3.45 0.75
C ASP A 82 11.35 -4.05 0.42
N SER A 83 10.47 -3.29 -0.26
CA SER A 83 9.12 -3.72 -0.59
C SER A 83 8.99 -4.10 -2.07
N ASP A 84 8.20 -5.12 -2.35
CA ASP A 84 7.87 -5.56 -3.72
C ASP A 84 7.00 -4.55 -4.50
N ILE A 85 6.76 -3.39 -3.91
CA ILE A 85 5.89 -2.34 -4.44
C ILE A 85 6.61 -1.00 -4.63
N GLU A 86 7.95 -0.97 -4.49
CA GLU A 86 8.75 0.25 -4.67
C GLU A 86 8.44 0.95 -6.00
N GLU A 87 8.26 0.19 -7.07
CA GLU A 87 7.95 0.71 -8.41
C GLU A 87 6.60 1.46 -8.49
N PHE A 88 5.68 1.21 -7.55
CA PHE A 88 4.39 1.90 -7.47
C PHE A 88 4.45 3.17 -6.63
N LEU A 89 5.63 3.53 -6.13
CA LEU A 89 5.91 4.80 -5.48
C LEU A 89 6.66 5.69 -6.45
N ARG A 90 6.30 6.97 -6.47
CA ARG A 90 7.14 7.95 -7.13
C ARG A 90 8.50 8.03 -6.41
N TYR A 91 9.56 7.71 -7.14
CA TYR A 91 10.93 7.91 -6.67
C TYR A 91 11.17 9.40 -6.38
N ASP A 92 11.48 9.70 -5.12
CA ASP A 92 11.92 11.01 -4.66
C ASP A 92 13.34 10.86 -4.14
N SER A 93 14.32 11.25 -4.96
CA SER A 93 15.75 11.16 -4.64
C SER A 93 16.15 11.94 -3.38
N SER A 94 15.28 12.81 -2.87
CA SER A 94 15.49 13.55 -1.62
C SER A 94 15.06 12.79 -0.36
N ARG A 95 14.39 11.62 -0.48
CA ARG A 95 13.80 10.90 0.66
C ARG A 95 14.10 9.39 0.57
N SER A 96 15.32 8.98 0.92
CA SER A 96 15.76 7.57 0.91
C SER A 96 15.08 6.68 1.96
N GLU A 97 14.54 7.26 3.03
CA GLU A 97 13.97 6.52 4.17
C GLU A 97 12.44 6.52 4.15
N GLN A 98 11.82 6.31 2.99
CA GLN A 98 10.36 6.20 2.93
C GLN A 98 9.90 4.86 3.53
N THR A 99 8.77 4.90 4.23
CA THR A 99 8.14 3.70 4.78
C THR A 99 6.77 3.45 4.16
N LEU A 100 6.30 2.23 4.37
CA LEU A 100 4.99 1.75 3.97
C LEU A 100 4.40 0.95 5.13
N ILE A 101 3.08 0.90 5.21
CA ILE A 101 2.36 0.01 6.12
C ILE A 101 1.79 -1.15 5.31
N TYR A 102 2.26 -2.36 5.60
CA TYR A 102 1.73 -3.59 5.02
C TYR A 102 0.69 -4.18 5.96
N ILE A 103 -0.58 -4.28 5.55
CA ILE A 103 -1.60 -5.02 6.30
C ILE A 103 -1.35 -6.51 6.07
N LEU A 104 -1.11 -7.24 7.16
CA LEU A 104 -0.79 -8.67 7.16
C LEU A 104 -2.09 -9.50 7.24
N THR A 105 -2.98 -9.16 8.17
CA THR A 105 -4.23 -9.90 8.36
C THR A 105 -5.36 -8.95 8.74
N LEU A 106 -6.55 -9.16 8.18
CA LEU A 106 -7.77 -8.44 8.54
C LEU A 106 -8.94 -9.42 8.60
N GLY A 107 -9.50 -9.61 9.79
CA GLY A 107 -10.57 -10.57 10.03
C GLY A 107 -11.71 -9.97 10.84
N VAL A 108 -12.93 -10.43 10.59
CA VAL A 108 -14.12 -10.16 11.40
C VAL A 108 -14.90 -11.46 11.53
N ALA A 109 -15.26 -11.82 12.75
CA ALA A 109 -16.07 -12.99 13.06
C ALA A 109 -17.38 -12.96 12.26
N ASP A 110 -17.81 -14.12 11.77
CA ASP A 110 -18.90 -14.24 10.80
C ASP A 110 -20.22 -13.60 11.26
N SER A 111 -20.55 -13.77 12.54
CA SER A 111 -21.74 -13.18 13.18
C SER A 111 -21.69 -11.65 13.30
N TYR A 112 -20.53 -11.03 13.08
CA TYR A 112 -20.28 -9.59 13.16
C TYR A 112 -19.93 -8.94 11.81
N ARG A 113 -19.97 -9.72 10.72
CA ARG A 113 -19.76 -9.20 9.36
C ARG A 113 -20.89 -8.24 8.96
N ASN A 114 -20.60 -7.37 7.99
CA ASN A 114 -21.52 -6.36 7.47
C ASN A 114 -21.97 -5.27 8.47
N LEU A 115 -21.31 -5.17 9.64
CA LEU A 115 -21.52 -4.10 10.62
C LEU A 115 -20.53 -2.93 10.50
N GLY A 116 -19.71 -2.90 9.44
CA GLY A 116 -18.72 -1.83 9.21
C GLY A 116 -17.42 -1.95 10.02
N ILE A 117 -17.24 -3.04 10.80
CA ILE A 117 -16.08 -3.28 11.66
C ILE A 117 -14.77 -3.28 10.86
N ALA A 118 -14.71 -4.05 9.77
CA ALA A 118 -13.52 -4.12 8.93
C ALA A 118 -13.13 -2.74 8.35
N SER A 119 -14.12 -1.93 7.93
CA SER A 119 -13.88 -0.56 7.48
C SER A 119 -13.31 0.33 8.58
N SER A 120 -13.77 0.17 9.83
CA SER A 120 -13.24 0.92 10.97
C SER A 120 -11.80 0.51 11.32
N LEU A 121 -11.51 -0.80 11.29
CA LEU A 121 -10.15 -1.30 11.50
C LEU A 121 -9.18 -0.80 10.42
N ILE A 122 -9.58 -0.80 9.14
CA ILE A 122 -8.79 -0.22 8.05
C ILE A 122 -8.56 1.29 8.30
N ARG A 123 -9.57 2.02 8.80
CA ARG A 123 -9.40 3.45 9.13
C ARG A 123 -8.39 3.68 10.24
N GLU A 124 -8.30 2.81 11.26
CA GLU A 124 -7.27 2.90 12.28
C GLU A 124 -5.86 2.73 11.67
N VAL A 125 -5.69 1.77 10.75
CA VAL A 125 -4.41 1.59 10.03
C VAL A 125 -4.07 2.82 9.17
N ILE A 126 -5.03 3.37 8.42
CA ILE A 126 -4.81 4.56 7.60
C ILE A 126 -4.46 5.76 8.47
N LYS A 127 -5.13 5.93 9.62
CA LYS A 127 -4.84 6.99 10.59
C LYS A 127 -3.43 6.85 11.16
N TYR A 128 -3.04 5.64 11.56
CA TYR A 128 -1.69 5.33 12.00
C TYR A 128 -0.65 5.67 10.92
N ALA A 129 -0.85 5.21 9.69
CA ALA A 129 0.03 5.49 8.56
C ALA A 129 0.16 7.00 8.28
N SER A 130 -0.96 7.72 8.35
CA SER A 130 -1.00 9.18 8.11
C SER A 130 -0.21 9.96 9.17
N ASN A 131 -0.12 9.44 10.40
CA ASN A 131 0.67 10.05 11.47
C ASN A 131 2.18 9.81 11.36
N ILE A 132 2.64 8.98 10.42
CA ILE A 132 4.08 8.73 10.18
C ILE A 132 4.54 9.59 9.00
N PRO A 133 5.32 10.67 9.19
CA PRO A 133 5.62 11.64 8.13
C PRO A 133 6.36 11.05 6.91
N ILE A 134 7.13 9.99 7.13
CA ILE A 134 7.89 9.28 6.11
C ILE A 134 7.10 8.15 5.43
N CYS A 135 5.93 7.78 5.96
CA CYS A 135 5.06 6.77 5.36
C CYS A 135 4.41 7.31 4.08
N ARG A 136 4.35 6.51 3.02
CA ARG A 136 3.78 6.91 1.72
C ARG A 136 2.55 6.14 1.31
N ALA A 137 2.35 4.94 1.84
CA ALA A 137 1.17 4.16 1.50
C ALA A 137 0.88 3.07 2.55
N VAL A 138 -0.38 2.65 2.55
CA VAL A 138 -0.84 1.38 3.12
C VAL A 138 -1.07 0.43 1.95
N TYR A 139 -0.60 -0.81 2.03
CA TYR A 139 -0.82 -1.80 0.99
C TYR A 139 -1.09 -3.20 1.56
N LEU A 140 -1.64 -4.07 0.72
CA LEU A 140 -2.00 -5.44 1.08
C LEU A 140 -2.17 -6.32 -0.16
N HIS A 141 -2.10 -7.63 0.07
CA HIS A 141 -2.52 -8.62 -0.90
C HIS A 141 -3.91 -9.16 -0.53
N VAL A 142 -4.67 -9.57 -1.55
CA VAL A 142 -5.95 -10.24 -1.36
C VAL A 142 -6.09 -11.36 -2.37
N ILE A 143 -6.47 -12.54 -1.90
CA ILE A 143 -6.70 -13.71 -2.75
C ILE A 143 -7.81 -13.44 -3.76
N SER A 144 -7.56 -13.83 -5.01
CA SER A 144 -8.35 -13.42 -6.19
C SER A 144 -9.82 -13.80 -6.12
N TYR A 145 -10.19 -14.87 -5.42
CA TYR A 145 -11.59 -15.30 -5.26
C TYR A 145 -12.31 -14.61 -4.09
N ASN A 146 -11.63 -13.82 -3.24
CA ASN A 146 -12.25 -13.15 -2.09
C ASN A 146 -12.92 -11.83 -2.51
N ASN A 147 -14.03 -11.97 -3.25
CA ASN A 147 -14.84 -10.84 -3.74
C ASN A 147 -15.29 -9.87 -2.63
N PRO A 148 -15.72 -10.32 -1.43
CA PRO A 148 -16.08 -9.41 -0.34
C PRO A 148 -14.93 -8.49 0.09
N ALA A 149 -13.72 -9.02 0.25
CA ALA A 149 -12.55 -8.22 0.61
C ALA A 149 -12.14 -7.27 -0.53
N ILE A 150 -12.15 -7.74 -1.77
CA ILE A 150 -11.88 -6.91 -2.96
C ILE A 150 -12.85 -5.71 -3.02
N TYR A 151 -14.14 -5.94 -2.78
CA TYR A 151 -15.14 -4.87 -2.74
C TYR A 151 -14.90 -3.90 -1.57
N LEU A 152 -14.58 -4.41 -0.38
CA LEU A 152 -14.25 -3.60 0.79
C LEU A 152 -13.07 -2.66 0.51
N TYR A 153 -11.96 -3.17 -0.05
CA TYR A 153 -10.78 -2.35 -0.33
C TYR A 153 -11.06 -1.29 -1.40
N LYS A 154 -11.79 -1.64 -2.47
CA LYS A 154 -12.25 -0.66 -3.47
C LYS A 154 -13.14 0.42 -2.86
N LYS A 155 -14.11 0.04 -2.01
CA LYS A 155 -14.99 0.97 -1.28
C LYS A 155 -14.20 1.90 -0.37
N MET A 156 -13.07 1.43 0.16
CA MET A 156 -12.14 2.20 1.00
C MET A 156 -11.08 2.96 0.19
N SER A 157 -11.29 3.12 -1.12
CA SER A 157 -10.42 3.87 -2.04
C SER A 157 -9.01 3.31 -2.20
N PHE A 158 -8.78 2.03 -1.85
CA PHE A 158 -7.56 1.36 -2.26
C PHE A 158 -7.61 1.09 -3.77
N GLN A 159 -6.47 1.29 -4.43
CA GLN A 159 -6.28 1.06 -5.86
C GLN A 159 -5.72 -0.34 -6.09
N CYS A 160 -6.37 -1.13 -6.94
CA CYS A 160 -5.83 -2.39 -7.41
C CYS A 160 -4.76 -2.10 -8.47
N VAL A 161 -3.48 -2.32 -8.15
CA VAL A 161 -2.36 -1.93 -9.04
C VAL A 161 -1.75 -3.10 -9.80
N ARG A 162 -1.93 -4.34 -9.32
CA ARG A 162 -1.35 -5.54 -9.93
C ARG A 162 -2.15 -6.79 -9.59
N ARG A 163 -2.18 -7.74 -10.51
CA ARG A 163 -2.53 -9.15 -10.27
C ARG A 163 -1.24 -9.97 -10.25
N LEU A 164 -1.05 -10.78 -9.22
CA LEU A 164 0.10 -11.65 -9.02
C LEU A 164 -0.35 -13.09 -9.29
N SER A 165 0.23 -13.73 -10.29
CA SER A 165 -0.11 -15.11 -10.65
C SER A 165 0.45 -16.09 -9.63
N ALA A 166 -0.33 -17.12 -9.27
CA ALA A 166 0.12 -18.24 -8.42
C ALA A 166 0.77 -17.83 -7.08
N PHE A 167 0.34 -16.68 -6.53
CA PHE A 167 0.93 -16.06 -5.33
C PHE A 167 0.67 -16.86 -4.04
N TYR A 168 -0.55 -17.38 -3.86
CA TYR A 168 -0.89 -18.22 -2.72
C TYR A 168 -0.81 -19.69 -3.06
N PHE A 169 -0.33 -20.50 -2.12
CA PHE A 169 -0.39 -21.96 -2.20
C PHE A 169 -1.19 -22.50 -1.01
N ILE A 170 -2.40 -23.00 -1.28
CA ILE A 170 -3.37 -23.42 -0.26
C ILE A 170 -3.87 -24.81 -0.65
N ASN A 171 -3.72 -25.78 0.25
CA ASN A 171 -4.22 -27.15 0.08
C ASN A 171 -3.80 -27.80 -1.26
N GLY A 172 -2.53 -27.62 -1.66
CA GLY A 172 -2.00 -28.21 -2.89
C GLY A 172 -2.30 -27.42 -4.17
N GLN A 173 -2.98 -26.28 -4.08
CA GLN A 173 -3.40 -25.48 -5.24
C GLN A 173 -2.86 -24.05 -5.18
N HIS A 174 -2.45 -23.54 -6.34
CA HIS A 174 -2.04 -22.15 -6.50
C HIS A 174 -3.24 -21.23 -6.77
N TYR A 175 -3.20 -20.04 -6.18
CA TYR A 175 -4.20 -18.99 -6.39
C TYR A 175 -3.52 -17.65 -6.63
N ASP A 176 -4.14 -16.84 -7.49
CA ASP A 176 -3.68 -15.49 -7.76
C ASP A 176 -4.03 -14.56 -6.59
N ALA A 177 -3.27 -13.47 -6.48
CA ALA A 177 -3.54 -12.36 -5.57
C ALA A 177 -3.73 -11.05 -6.34
N TYR A 178 -4.44 -10.11 -5.74
CA TYR A 178 -4.47 -8.71 -6.16
C TYR A 178 -3.71 -7.87 -5.13
N LEU A 179 -2.84 -6.99 -5.62
CA LEU A 179 -2.15 -5.99 -4.82
C LEU A 179 -2.98 -4.71 -4.79
N PHE A 180 -3.33 -4.27 -3.58
CA PHE A 180 -4.06 -3.04 -3.33
C PHE A 180 -3.20 -2.01 -2.59
N ILE A 181 -3.27 -0.74 -3.00
CA ILE A 181 -2.50 0.37 -2.43
C ILE A 181 -3.41 1.56 -2.10
N TYR A 182 -3.24 2.15 -0.91
CA TYR A 182 -3.82 3.41 -0.49
C TYR A 182 -2.71 4.39 -0.13
N TYR A 183 -2.56 5.47 -0.89
CA TYR A 183 -1.50 6.44 -0.66
C TYR A 183 -1.81 7.41 0.49
N VAL A 184 -0.80 7.73 1.29
CA VAL A 184 -0.86 8.70 2.40
C VAL A 184 0.31 9.70 2.31
N ASN A 185 0.21 10.83 3.00
CA ASN A 185 1.31 11.80 3.18
C ASN A 185 2.04 12.17 1.87
N GLY A 186 1.26 12.41 0.81
CA GLY A 186 1.80 12.80 -0.50
C GLY A 186 2.41 11.67 -1.32
N GLY A 187 2.32 10.40 -0.87
CA GLY A 187 2.58 9.23 -1.71
C GLY A 187 1.69 9.25 -2.95
N ARG A 188 2.24 8.84 -4.10
CA ARG A 188 1.54 8.85 -5.38
C ARG A 188 2.05 7.75 -6.28
N SER A 189 1.16 7.27 -7.15
CA SER A 189 1.53 6.44 -8.29
C SER A 189 2.47 7.20 -9.24
N PRO A 190 3.45 6.53 -9.87
CA PRO A 190 4.35 7.13 -10.85
C PRO A 190 3.63 7.77 -12.04
N CYS A 191 2.41 7.31 -12.36
CA CYS A 191 1.67 7.72 -13.56
C CYS A 191 0.28 8.27 -13.21
N SER A 192 0.22 9.53 -12.79
CA SER A 192 -1.06 10.28 -12.78
C SER A 192 -1.28 10.97 -14.13
N PRO A 193 -2.45 10.85 -14.79
CA PRO A 193 -2.75 11.54 -16.05
C PRO A 193 -2.57 13.06 -15.97
N LEU A 194 -2.82 13.64 -14.80
CA LEU A 194 -2.64 15.07 -14.55
C LEU A 194 -1.16 15.49 -14.55
N GLU A 195 -0.25 14.58 -14.19
CA GLU A 195 1.18 14.83 -14.24
C GLU A 195 1.74 14.70 -15.66
N LEU A 196 1.20 13.81 -16.50
CA LEU A 196 1.53 13.80 -17.94
C LEU A 196 1.16 15.16 -18.57
N ILE A 197 -0.01 15.70 -18.22
CA ILE A 197 -0.43 17.03 -18.65
C ILE A 197 0.51 18.11 -18.10
N LYS A 198 0.91 18.07 -16.81
CA LYS A 198 1.90 19.02 -16.27
C LYS A 198 3.26 18.90 -16.95
N LEU A 199 3.71 17.70 -17.30
CA LEU A 199 4.97 17.47 -17.99
C LEU A 199 4.92 18.05 -19.41
N ILE A 200 3.80 17.83 -20.11
CA ILE A 200 3.51 18.43 -21.43
C ILE A 200 3.44 19.96 -21.33
N VAL A 201 2.72 20.52 -20.34
CA VAL A 201 2.57 21.96 -20.14
C VAL A 201 3.91 22.61 -19.76
N THR A 202 4.70 21.96 -18.90
CA THR A 202 6.02 22.46 -18.51
C THR A 202 7.01 22.38 -19.67
N GLY A 203 6.97 21.29 -20.46
CA GLY A 203 7.74 21.14 -21.70
C GLY A 203 7.34 22.17 -22.76
N ALA A 204 6.05 22.46 -22.89
CA ALA A 204 5.56 23.51 -23.79
C ALA A 204 6.02 24.89 -23.34
N LYS A 205 5.95 25.21 -22.04
CA LYS A 205 6.43 26.49 -21.48
C LYS A 205 7.95 26.67 -21.62
N SER A 206 8.74 25.61 -21.45
CA SER A 206 10.20 25.68 -21.65
C SER A 206 10.55 25.80 -23.14
N GLY A 207 9.85 25.06 -24.01
CA GLY A 207 9.96 25.18 -25.46
C GLY A 207 9.63 26.58 -25.95
N PHE A 208 8.53 27.18 -25.46
CA PHE A 208 8.13 28.54 -25.80
C PHE A 208 9.15 29.58 -25.34
N ARG A 209 9.70 29.45 -24.12
CA ARG A 209 10.77 30.33 -23.63
C ARG A 209 12.03 30.23 -24.47
N MET A 210 12.39 29.03 -24.93
CA MET A 210 13.57 28.82 -25.76
C MET A 210 13.40 29.38 -27.17
N VAL A 211 12.19 29.27 -27.75
CA VAL A 211 11.85 29.88 -29.04
C VAL A 211 11.80 31.41 -28.93
N ALA A 212 11.19 31.95 -27.88
CA ALA A 212 11.17 33.39 -27.60
C ALA A 212 12.58 33.97 -27.41
N ALA A 213 13.45 33.28 -26.67
CA ALA A 213 14.85 33.68 -26.49
C ALA A 213 15.66 33.61 -27.80
N LYS A 214 15.36 32.66 -28.70
CA LYS A 214 15.98 32.59 -30.04
C LYS A 214 15.47 33.69 -30.97
N LEU A 215 14.20 34.09 -30.86
CA LEU A 215 13.61 35.19 -31.62
C LEU A 215 14.20 36.54 -31.19
N TRP A 216 14.31 36.81 -29.88
CA TRP A 216 14.98 38.02 -29.38
C TRP A 216 16.45 38.09 -29.79
N ARG A 217 17.20 36.97 -29.73
CA ARG A 217 18.59 36.95 -30.22
C ARG A 217 18.74 37.14 -31.73
N LYS A 218 17.67 36.96 -32.52
CA LYS A 218 17.63 37.22 -33.97
C LYS A 218 17.34 38.69 -34.27
N GLU A 219 16.54 39.35 -33.43
CA GLU A 219 16.22 40.77 -33.56
C GLU A 219 17.44 41.67 -33.26
N ASP A 220 18.29 41.25 -32.31
CA ASP A 220 19.54 41.97 -31.93
C ASP A 220 20.73 41.71 -32.88
N ARG A 221 20.56 40.90 -33.94
CA ARG A 221 21.62 40.61 -34.92
C ARG A 221 21.22 41.07 -36.32
N LYS A 222 21.17 42.39 -36.53
CA LYS A 222 21.45 42.99 -37.84
C LYS A 222 22.98 42.96 -38.09
N PRO A 223 23.46 42.51 -39.26
CA PRO A 223 24.89 42.28 -39.47
C PRO A 223 25.62 43.55 -39.94
N SER A 224 26.80 43.82 -39.35
CA SER A 224 27.89 44.54 -40.01
C SER A 224 28.95 43.54 -40.51
N LYS A 225 29.63 43.91 -41.60
CA LYS A 225 30.35 43.08 -42.59
C LYS A 225 31.70 42.46 -42.15
N TRP A 226 32.03 41.31 -42.77
CA TRP A 226 33.37 40.75 -43.15
C TRP A 226 34.32 40.29 -42.00
N SER A 227 35.14 39.20 -42.00
CA SER A 227 35.69 38.23 -42.98
C SER A 227 36.12 36.91 -42.30
N LYS A 228 36.14 35.79 -43.08
CA LYS A 228 37.05 34.59 -43.16
C LYS A 228 37.76 34.11 -41.86
N CYS A 229 37.86 32.81 -41.51
CA CYS A 229 38.52 31.71 -42.24
C CYS A 229 38.47 30.38 -41.44
N LYS A 230 38.29 29.23 -42.15
CA LYS A 230 38.80 27.82 -41.96
C LYS A 230 38.72 27.04 -40.63
N GLU A 231 38.04 25.88 -40.64
CA GLU A 231 38.55 24.46 -40.64
C GLU A 231 39.05 23.99 -39.25
N SER A 232 38.88 22.78 -38.70
CA SER A 232 38.26 21.48 -39.07
C SER A 232 38.29 20.57 -37.81
N GLY A 233 37.53 19.46 -37.83
CA GLY A 233 37.80 18.25 -37.00
C GLY A 233 36.70 17.90 -35.97
N SER A 234 35.83 16.89 -36.21
CA SER A 234 36.03 15.43 -35.97
C SER A 234 36.07 15.10 -34.46
N LEU A 235 35.37 14.14 -33.83
CA LEU A 235 34.55 12.96 -34.17
C LEU A 235 33.82 12.51 -32.86
N LEU A 236 32.63 11.92 -32.97
CA LEU A 236 31.99 11.02 -31.98
C LEU A 236 32.57 9.58 -32.17
N PRO A 237 32.13 8.47 -31.51
CA PRO A 237 31.18 8.21 -30.40
C PRO A 237 31.86 7.30 -29.30
N THR A 238 31.26 6.71 -28.24
CA THR A 238 30.23 5.64 -28.25
C THR A 238 29.89 5.15 -26.83
N LYS A 239 28.66 4.64 -26.73
CA LYS A 239 27.95 3.95 -25.64
C LYS A 239 28.70 2.77 -24.99
N HIS A 240 28.32 2.45 -23.75
CA HIS A 240 28.11 1.04 -23.38
C HIS A 240 26.96 0.85 -22.38
N ASN A 241 26.27 -0.27 -22.57
CA ASN A 241 25.04 -0.75 -21.96
C ASN A 241 25.33 -2.13 -21.31
N LYS A 242 24.53 -2.53 -20.29
CA LYS A 242 24.35 -3.88 -19.65
C LYS A 242 24.43 -3.77 -18.12
N ARG A 243 23.78 -4.59 -17.28
CA ARG A 243 22.65 -5.54 -17.28
C ARG A 243 22.53 -5.99 -15.81
N MET A 244 21.33 -6.36 -15.37
CA MET A 244 20.99 -6.98 -14.08
C MET A 244 21.77 -8.29 -13.81
N PRO A 245 21.77 -8.75 -12.54
CA PRO A 245 21.20 -10.06 -12.28
C PRO A 245 20.26 -10.12 -11.05
N THR A 246 19.50 -11.22 -11.10
CA THR A 246 18.50 -11.84 -10.23
C THR A 246 18.99 -12.29 -8.85
N GLU A 247 18.07 -12.28 -7.86
CA GLU A 247 17.80 -13.26 -6.78
C GLU A 247 16.77 -12.57 -5.84
N GLY A 248 15.68 -13.16 -5.35
CA GLY A 248 15.38 -14.55 -5.02
C GLY A 248 15.19 -14.67 -3.51
N ALA A 249 14.04 -14.28 -2.95
CA ALA A 249 13.70 -14.56 -1.55
C ALA A 249 12.17 -14.65 -1.35
N LEU A 250 11.78 -15.68 -0.61
CA LEU A 250 10.41 -16.14 -0.38
C LEU A 250 9.52 -15.09 0.29
N SER A 251 8.31 -14.90 -0.23
CA SER A 251 7.23 -14.22 0.48
C SER A 251 5.96 -15.07 0.38
N GLN A 252 5.72 -15.91 1.38
CA GLN A 252 4.44 -16.60 1.59
C GLN A 252 3.62 -15.80 2.60
N PHE A 253 2.87 -14.78 2.19
CA PHE A 253 2.02 -14.04 3.13
C PHE A 253 0.72 -13.57 2.47
N VAL A 254 -0.44 -13.93 3.07
CA VAL A 254 -1.79 -13.40 2.75
C VAL A 254 -1.84 -11.89 2.88
#